data_AF-A0A7W9FZ87-F1
#
_entry.id   AF-A0A7W9FZ87-F1
#
_cell.length_a   1.000
_cell.length_b   1.000
_cell.length_c   1.000
_cell.angle_alpha   90.00
_cell.angle_beta   90.00
_cell.angle_gamma   90.00
#
_symmetry.space_group_name_H-M   'P 1'
#
loop_
_entity.id
_entity.type
_entity.pdbx_description
1 polymer ?
#
loop_
_entity_poly.entity_id
_entity_poly.type
_entity_poly.pdbx_seq_one_letter_code
_entity_poly.pdbx_strand_id
1 'polypeptide(L)'
;MEPWPQRDQIAAALRQISAGFAALAEAISADPAQPPADSRHRALIAEWGRNGLTRAEASTLFRKHGFSPQAAGGWARGGWLEIREDGRRYLTDRSLHWLTEQESPDD
;
A
#
# COMPACT_ATOMS: atom_id res chain seq x y z
N MET A 1 -50.21 -5.34 -11.03
CA MET A 1 -49.60 -6.43 -10.22
C MET A 1 -48.11 -6.33 -10.48
N GLU A 2 -47.37 -5.66 -9.59
CA GLU A 2 -45.92 -5.51 -9.75
C GLU A 2 -45.25 -6.89 -9.75
N PRO A 3 -44.33 -7.16 -10.69
CA PRO A 3 -43.64 -8.45 -10.71
C PRO A 3 -42.76 -8.54 -9.46
N TRP A 4 -43.05 -9.51 -8.59
CA TRP A 4 -42.19 -9.84 -7.45
C TRP A 4 -40.75 -10.02 -7.95
N PRO A 5 -39.74 -9.47 -7.25
CA PRO A 5 -38.35 -9.65 -7.65
C PRO A 5 -38.07 -11.14 -7.82
N GLN A 6 -37.64 -11.49 -9.03
CA GLN A 6 -37.27 -12.86 -9.40
C GLN A 6 -36.27 -13.36 -8.36
N ARG A 7 -36.44 -14.59 -7.84
CA ARG A 7 -35.67 -15.11 -6.68
C ARG A 7 -34.16 -14.88 -6.78
N ASP A 8 -33.63 -14.80 -8.00
CA ASP A 8 -32.24 -14.48 -8.31
C ASP A 8 -31.82 -13.06 -7.91
N GLN A 9 -32.70 -12.07 -8.04
CA GLN A 9 -32.47 -10.69 -7.61
C GLN A 9 -32.41 -10.60 -6.08
N ILE A 10 -33.30 -11.32 -5.39
CA ILE A 10 -33.27 -11.41 -3.92
C ILE A 10 -31.97 -12.09 -3.47
N ALA A 11 -31.57 -13.18 -4.13
CA ALA A 11 -30.32 -13.87 -3.83
C ALA A 11 -29.08 -13.00 -4.09
N ALA A 12 -29.07 -12.22 -5.17
CA ALA A 12 -28.00 -11.27 -5.47
C ALA A 12 -27.91 -10.16 -4.40
N ALA A 13 -29.05 -9.58 -4.03
CA ALA A 13 -29.11 -8.56 -2.98
C ALA A 13 -28.59 -9.10 -1.63
N LEU A 14 -28.98 -10.32 -1.24
CA LEU A 14 -28.50 -10.97 -0.02
C LEU A 14 -27.00 -11.25 -0.02
N ARG A 15 -26.43 -11.66 -1.16
CA ARG A 15 -24.97 -11.83 -1.32
C ARG A 15 -24.25 -10.49 -1.18
N GLN A 16 -24.79 -9.43 -1.76
CA GLN A 16 -24.20 -8.10 -1.67
C GLN A 16 -24.22 -7.55 -0.25
N ILE A 17 -25.32 -7.76 0.48
CA ILE A 17 -25.43 -7.43 1.90
C ILE A 17 -24.41 -8.24 2.72
N SER A 18 -24.29 -9.55 2.46
CA SER A 18 -23.32 -10.41 3.15
C SER A 18 -21.88 -10.00 2.90
N ALA A 19 -21.55 -9.59 1.67
CA ALA A 19 -20.24 -9.06 1.32
C ALA A 19 -19.93 -7.75 2.07
N GLY A 20 -20.92 -6.87 2.22
CA GLY A 20 -20.80 -5.66 3.04
C GLY A 20 -20.52 -5.96 4.51
N PHE A 21 -21.21 -6.93 5.10
CA PHE A 21 -20.95 -7.35 6.49
C PHE A 21 -19.58 -8.00 6.67
N ALA A 22 -19.10 -8.79 5.69
CA ALA A 22 -17.76 -9.35 5.71
C ALA A 22 -16.68 -8.26 5.65
N ALA A 23 -16.85 -7.26 4.78
CA ALA A 23 -15.95 -6.12 4.70
C ALA A 23 -15.89 -5.31 6.01
N LEU A 24 -17.05 -5.12 6.67
CA LEU A 24 -17.12 -4.46 7.97
C LEU A 24 -16.44 -5.29 9.08
N ALA A 25 -16.66 -6.60 9.10
CA ALA A 25 -16.03 -7.49 10.08
C ALA A 25 -14.51 -7.51 9.92
N GLU A 26 -14.00 -7.49 8.69
CA GLU A 26 -12.57 -7.35 8.39
C GLU A 26 -12.04 -6.00 8.90
N ALA A 27 -12.75 -4.90 8.66
CA ALA A 27 -12.35 -3.57 9.14
C ALA A 27 -12.30 -3.47 10.67
N ILE A 28 -13.17 -4.18 11.38
CA ILE A 28 -13.18 -4.24 12.85
C ILE A 28 -12.09 -5.19 13.38
N SER A 29 -11.80 -6.27 12.64
CA SER A 29 -10.77 -7.26 13.00
C SER A 29 -9.37 -6.82 12.61
N ALA A 30 -9.25 -5.82 11.74
CA ALA A 30 -7.99 -5.18 11.40
C ALA A 30 -7.37 -4.60 12.67
N ASP A 31 -6.19 -5.10 13.01
CA ASP A 31 -5.42 -4.59 14.14
C ASP A 31 -5.11 -3.10 13.91
N PRO A 32 -5.60 -2.17 14.74
CA PRO A 32 -5.30 -0.75 14.60
C PRO A 32 -3.81 -0.43 14.76
N ALA A 33 -3.00 -1.36 15.27
CA ALA A 33 -1.55 -1.25 15.31
C ALA A 33 -0.86 -1.66 13.99
N GLN A 34 -1.56 -2.31 13.06
CA GLN A 34 -1.06 -2.57 11.71
C GLN A 34 -1.44 -1.40 10.80
N PRO A 35 -0.46 -0.60 10.35
CA PRO A 35 -0.79 0.46 9.40
C PRO A 35 -1.29 -0.19 8.10
N PRO A 36 -2.37 0.31 7.47
CA PRO A 36 -2.79 -0.11 6.13
C PRO A 36 -1.59 -0.24 5.19
N ALA A 37 -1.62 -1.17 4.23
CA ALA A 37 -0.48 -1.41 3.35
C ALA A 37 0.06 -0.11 2.72
N ASP A 38 -0.82 0.80 2.31
CA ASP A 38 -0.46 2.13 1.80
C ASP A 38 0.27 2.99 2.83
N SER A 39 -0.10 2.93 4.11
CA SER A 39 0.57 3.67 5.18
C SER A 39 1.96 3.10 5.56
N ARG A 40 2.21 1.80 5.40
CA ARG A 40 3.57 1.21 5.56
C ARG A 40 4.50 1.61 4.41
N HIS A 41 4.00 1.62 3.18
CA HIS A 41 4.77 2.12 2.03
C HIS A 41 5.05 3.62 2.18
N ARG A 42 4.06 4.40 2.62
CA ARG A 42 4.21 5.83 2.92
C ARG A 42 5.27 6.08 3.99
N ALA A 43 5.19 5.40 5.13
CA ALA A 43 6.16 5.55 6.20
C ALA A 43 7.58 5.18 5.75
N LEU A 44 7.73 4.12 4.95
CA LEU A 44 9.01 3.72 4.38
C LEU A 44 9.56 4.79 3.42
N ILE A 45 8.76 5.31 2.48
CA ILE A 45 9.20 6.31 1.51
C ILE A 45 9.55 7.63 2.20
N ALA A 46 8.74 8.06 3.17
CA ALA A 46 9.01 9.25 3.97
C ALA A 46 10.33 9.13 4.74
N GLU A 47 10.59 7.98 5.38
CA GLU A 47 11.82 7.76 6.15
C GLU A 47 13.06 7.54 5.26
N TRP A 48 12.89 7.01 4.04
CA TRP A 48 13.98 6.84 3.09
C TRP A 48 14.68 8.16 2.79
N GLY A 49 13.88 9.24 2.68
CA GLY A 49 14.37 10.58 2.39
C GLY A 49 15.04 10.71 1.02
N ARG A 50 15.76 11.81 0.82
CA ARG A 50 16.41 12.15 -0.47
C ARG A 50 17.87 11.72 -0.55
N ASN A 51 18.47 11.37 0.58
CA ASN A 51 19.86 10.94 0.64
C ASN A 51 19.89 9.45 0.34
N GLY A 52 20.36 9.07 -0.84
CA GLY A 52 20.35 7.68 -1.29
C GLY A 52 20.97 6.72 -0.27
N LEU A 53 20.36 5.55 -0.15
CA LEU A 53 20.74 4.56 0.86
C LEU A 53 21.68 3.51 0.28
N THR A 54 22.66 3.09 1.08
CA THR A 54 23.42 1.88 0.82
C THR A 54 22.52 0.65 0.83
N ARG A 55 23.03 -0.49 0.33
CA ARG A 55 22.30 -1.76 0.36
C ARG A 55 21.91 -2.17 1.77
N ALA A 56 22.80 -1.95 2.75
CA ALA A 56 22.58 -2.31 4.13
C ALA A 56 21.50 -1.44 4.77
N GLU A 57 21.59 -0.12 4.59
CA GLU A 57 20.58 0.83 5.08
C GLU A 57 19.20 0.56 4.48
N ALA A 58 19.11 0.37 3.16
CA ALA A 58 17.85 0.02 2.51
C ALA A 58 17.27 -1.29 3.05
N SER A 59 18.11 -2.33 3.24
CA SER A 59 17.66 -3.61 3.80
C SER A 59 17.15 -3.47 5.24
N THR A 60 17.83 -2.67 6.06
CA THR A 60 17.40 -2.37 7.43
C THR A 60 16.09 -1.61 7.44
N LEU A 61 15.95 -0.60 6.58
CA LEU A 61 14.74 0.20 6.48
C LEU A 61 13.54 -0.63 6.00
N PHE A 62 13.71 -1.49 4.99
CA PHE A 62 12.65 -2.42 4.58
C PHE A 62 12.19 -3.29 5.74
N ARG A 63 13.13 -3.90 6.49
CA ARG A 63 12.76 -4.73 7.66
C ARG A 63 12.03 -3.94 8.74
N LYS A 64 12.47 -2.70 9.02
CA LYS A 64 11.84 -1.81 10.00
C LYS A 64 10.34 -1.60 9.69
N HIS A 65 9.99 -1.49 8.42
CA HIS A 65 8.62 -1.30 7.95
C HIS A 65 7.89 -2.60 7.58
N GLY A 66 8.47 -3.76 7.92
CA GLY A 66 7.83 -5.07 7.75
C GLY A 66 7.94 -5.69 6.35
N PHE A 67 8.88 -5.21 5.53
CA PHE A 67 9.13 -5.75 4.19
C PHE A 67 10.35 -6.68 4.15
N SER A 68 10.32 -7.61 3.19
CA SER A 68 11.51 -8.41 2.86
C SER A 68 12.57 -7.53 2.18
N PRO A 69 13.87 -7.63 2.54
CA PRO A 69 14.95 -6.95 1.83
C PRO A 69 15.02 -7.27 0.33
N GLN A 70 14.47 -8.41 -0.10
CA GLN A 70 14.39 -8.79 -1.51
C GLN A 70 13.41 -7.91 -2.31
N ALA A 71 12.48 -7.23 -1.63
CA ALA A 71 11.53 -6.31 -2.26
C ALA A 71 12.23 -5.14 -2.98
N ALA A 72 13.45 -4.76 -2.55
CA ALA A 72 14.25 -3.71 -3.18
C ALA A 72 14.45 -3.93 -4.69
N GLY A 73 14.64 -5.18 -5.12
CA GLY A 73 14.77 -5.51 -6.54
C GLY A 73 13.46 -5.39 -7.32
N GLY A 74 12.32 -5.62 -6.66
CA GLY A 74 11.00 -5.36 -7.23
C GLY A 74 10.74 -3.87 -7.39
N TRP A 75 11.12 -3.07 -6.39
CA TRP A 75 11.02 -1.61 -6.42
C TRP A 75 11.87 -0.98 -7.52
N ALA A 76 13.11 -1.46 -7.71
CA ALA A 76 13.96 -1.00 -8.79
C ALA A 76 13.34 -1.32 -10.17
N ARG A 77 12.85 -2.55 -10.38
CA ARG A 77 12.17 -2.93 -11.63
C ARG A 77 10.86 -2.17 -11.87
N GLY A 78 10.16 -1.80 -10.80
CA GLY A 78 8.93 -1.00 -10.87
C GLY A 78 9.15 0.51 -11.04
N GLY A 79 10.41 0.97 -11.09
CA GLY A 79 10.74 2.38 -11.21
C GLY A 79 10.49 3.21 -9.95
N TRP A 80 10.48 2.56 -8.77
CA TRP A 80 10.39 3.23 -7.47
C TRP A 80 11.78 3.55 -6.89
N LEU A 81 12.79 2.78 -7.28
CA LEU A 81 14.18 3.01 -6.89
C LEU A 81 15.08 3.05 -8.11
N GLU A 82 16.12 3.86 -8.03
CA GLU A 82 17.25 3.83 -8.96
C GLU A 82 18.55 3.63 -8.20
N ILE A 83 19.51 2.94 -8.83
CA ILE A 83 20.87 2.80 -8.32
C ILE A 83 21.73 3.73 -9.15
N ARG A 84 22.36 4.72 -8.49
CA ARG A 84 23.24 5.68 -9.16
C ARG A 84 24.68 5.18 -9.15
N GLU A 85 25.57 5.94 -9.80
CA GLU A 85 26.99 5.60 -9.96
C GLU A 85 27.76 5.44 -8.64
N ASP A 86 27.28 6.08 -7.58
CA ASP A 86 27.80 5.94 -6.21
C ASP A 86 27.39 4.63 -5.50
N GLY A 87 26.62 3.77 -6.17
CA GLY A 87 26.11 2.50 -5.64
C GLY A 87 24.98 2.64 -4.63
N ARG A 88 24.48 3.86 -4.40
CA ARG A 88 23.36 4.14 -3.49
C ARG A 88 22.02 4.03 -4.23
N ARG A 89 20.98 3.73 -3.45
CA ARG A 89 19.60 3.57 -3.89
C ARG A 89 18.81 4.83 -3.57
N TYR A 90 18.38 5.52 -4.60
CA TYR A 90 17.60 6.74 -4.50
C TYR A 90 16.15 6.44 -4.83
N LEU A 91 15.24 7.11 -4.12
CA LEU A 91 13.86 7.20 -4.56
C LEU A 91 13.82 7.94 -5.90
N THR A 92 13.02 7.43 -6.82
CA THR A 92 12.72 8.11 -8.09
C THR A 92 11.72 9.24 -7.88
N ASP A 93 11.62 10.14 -8.85
CA ASP A 93 10.61 11.22 -8.84
C ASP A 93 9.19 10.66 -8.71
N ARG A 94 8.92 9.50 -9.30
CA ARG A 94 7.65 8.78 -9.13
C ARG A 94 7.31 8.52 -7.66
N SER A 95 8.30 8.06 -6.89
CA SER A 95 8.11 7.72 -5.48
C SER A 95 7.87 8.95 -4.63
N LEU A 96 8.56 10.05 -4.96
CA LEU A 96 8.39 11.33 -4.28
C LEU A 96 7.05 11.98 -4.63
N HIS A 97 6.63 11.91 -5.89
CA HIS A 97 5.32 12.42 -6.32
C HIS A 97 4.19 11.67 -5.63
N TRP A 98 4.25 10.33 -5.61
CA TRP A 98 3.29 9.50 -4.91
C TRP A 98 3.23 9.86 -3.42
N LEU A 99 4.36 10.15 -2.76
CA LEU A 99 4.36 10.57 -1.36
C LEU A 99 3.57 11.88 -1.16
N THR A 100 3.76 12.87 -2.03
CA THR A 100 3.05 14.15 -2.00
C THR A 100 1.55 13.97 -2.25
N GLU A 101 1.15 13.11 -3.19
CA GLU A 101 -0.27 12.79 -3.45
C GLU A 101 -0.96 12.19 -2.22
N GLN A 102 -0.22 11.47 -1.37
CA GLN A 102 -0.74 10.92 -0.12
C GLN A 102 -0.74 11.93 1.05
N GLU A 103 -0.09 13.08 0.90
CA GLU A 103 -0.10 14.18 1.89
C GLU A 103 -1.19 15.21 1.64
N SER A 104 -1.77 15.23 0.43
CA SER A 104 -2.98 15.97 0.11
C SER A 104 -4.19 15.04 0.21
N PRO A 105 -4.78 14.82 1.40
CA PRO A 105 -6.15 14.37 1.44
C PRO A 105 -6.97 15.45 0.72
N ASP A 106 -7.80 15.06 -0.25
CA ASP A 106 -8.81 15.95 -0.82
C ASP A 106 -9.51 16.74 0.31
N ASP A 107 -9.50 18.08 0.16
CA ASP A 107 -10.30 19.05 0.93
C ASP A 107 -11.79 18.95 0.54
#